data_AF-A0A838LRX6-F1
#
_entry.id   AF-A0A838LRX6-F1
#
_cell.length_a   1.000
_cell.length_b   1.000
_cell.length_c   1.000
_cell.angle_alpha   90.00
_cell.angle_beta   90.00
_cell.angle_gamma   90.00
#
_symmetry.space_group_name_H-M   'P 1'
#
loop_
_entity.id
_entity.type
_entity.pdbx_description
1 polymer ?
#
loop_
_entity_poly.entity_id
_entity_poly.type
_entity_poly.pdbx_seq_one_letter_code
_entity_poly.pdbx_strand_id
1 'polypeptide(L)'
;MALNAQGYFNCLKSYLNTNHYGEPQANAGEVLLKEKVFGQSGNKPIEYKVSLQTTGEVLVIKLDTKKNGSTVPLFHFLDDNAKPWSKRCDFIVFNLRKTKLHVYCLEFKSESIPHDVPDQLKASVDWVRALHATLDAYTAKHSKMDITKYVLSNHPDPSPYLDAEGKYLQRDHTIRHYRYADVNGMALAELENTNIETIR
;
A
#
# COMPACT_ATOMS: atom_id res chain seq x y z
N MET A 1 11.84 22.30 10.13
CA MET A 1 11.57 21.99 11.55
C MET A 1 11.05 20.57 11.63
N ALA A 2 11.72 19.69 12.38
CA ALA A 2 11.24 18.33 12.58
C ALA A 2 9.88 18.35 13.29
N LEU A 3 8.87 17.70 12.69
CA LEU A 3 7.57 17.52 13.34
C LEU A 3 7.57 16.21 14.12
N ASN A 4 6.82 16.20 15.23
CA ASN A 4 6.41 14.92 15.81
C ASN A 4 5.52 14.16 14.81
N ALA A 5 5.40 12.85 14.98
CA ALA A 5 4.68 12.00 14.03
C ALA A 5 3.21 12.43 13.85
N GLN A 6 2.56 12.93 14.91
CA GLN A 6 1.20 13.46 14.85
C GLN A 6 1.09 14.69 13.93
N GLY A 7 1.99 15.66 14.10
CA GLY A 7 2.02 16.87 13.29
C GLY A 7 2.26 16.55 11.82
N TYR A 8 3.18 15.62 11.54
CA TYR A 8 3.45 15.18 10.17
C TYR A 8 2.25 14.42 9.57
N PHE A 9 1.61 13.53 10.32
CA PHE A 9 0.41 12.83 9.89
C PHE A 9 -0.75 13.78 9.58
N ASN A 10 -0.92 14.85 10.38
CA ASN A 10 -1.89 15.91 10.08
C ASN A 10 -1.53 16.66 8.78
N CYS A 11 -0.24 16.88 8.51
CA CYS A 11 0.20 17.47 7.24
C CYS A 11 -0.13 16.56 6.04
N LEU A 12 0.11 15.26 6.16
CA LEU A 12 -0.28 14.29 5.12
C LEU A 12 -1.78 14.39 4.82
N LYS A 13 -2.63 14.38 5.86
CA LYS A 13 -4.09 14.54 5.70
C LYS A 13 -4.50 15.86 5.03
N SER A 14 -3.77 16.94 5.29
CA SER A 14 -4.09 18.27 4.73
C SER A 14 -3.56 18.50 3.31
N TYR A 15 -2.43 17.90 2.94
CA TYR A 15 -1.76 18.17 1.66
C TYR A 15 -2.05 17.12 0.59
N LEU A 16 -2.34 15.88 0.98
CA LEU A 16 -2.75 14.85 0.02
C LEU A 16 -4.15 15.16 -0.52
N ASN A 17 -4.33 14.97 -1.83
CA ASN A 17 -5.63 15.08 -2.47
C ASN A 17 -6.48 13.84 -2.15
N THR A 18 -6.97 13.77 -0.91
CA THR A 18 -7.79 12.65 -0.41
C THR A 18 -9.15 12.57 -1.09
N ASN A 19 -9.62 13.65 -1.72
CA ASN A 19 -10.82 13.60 -2.56
C ASN A 19 -10.61 12.76 -3.82
N HIS A 20 -9.36 12.65 -4.29
CA HIS A 20 -9.01 11.87 -5.47
C HIS A 20 -8.49 10.48 -5.13
N TYR A 21 -7.60 10.38 -4.14
CA TYR A 21 -6.91 9.14 -3.81
C TYR A 21 -7.33 8.52 -2.47
N GLY A 22 -8.06 9.25 -1.63
CA GLY A 22 -8.44 8.76 -0.31
C GLY A 22 -9.55 7.71 -0.41
N GLU A 23 -9.41 6.64 0.36
CA GLU A 23 -10.45 5.63 0.53
C GLU A 23 -11.10 5.82 1.91
N PRO A 24 -12.30 6.42 2.00
CA PRO A 24 -12.96 6.67 3.28
C PRO A 24 -13.22 5.38 4.04
N GLN A 25 -12.95 5.40 5.35
CA GLN A 25 -13.16 4.26 6.23
C GLN A 25 -14.44 4.47 7.06
N ALA A 26 -15.25 3.42 7.18
CA ALA A 26 -16.54 3.50 7.87
C ALA A 26 -16.40 3.51 9.40
N ASN A 27 -15.38 2.81 9.92
CA ASN A 27 -15.20 2.56 11.35
C ASN A 27 -13.80 3.03 11.79
N ALA A 28 -13.69 3.69 12.94
CA ALA A 28 -12.42 4.25 13.43
C ALA A 28 -11.40 3.20 13.93
N GLY A 29 -11.83 1.96 14.16
CA GLY A 29 -10.99 0.84 14.63
C GLY A 29 -10.76 -0.26 13.60
N GLU A 30 -11.12 -0.01 12.35
CA GLU A 30 -11.04 -0.99 11.27
C GLU A 30 -10.64 -0.30 9.97
N VAL A 31 -9.72 -0.90 9.23
CA VAL A 31 -9.45 -0.55 7.84
C VAL A 31 -10.06 -1.63 6.96
N LEU A 32 -10.91 -1.18 6.05
CA LEU A 32 -11.58 -2.02 5.08
C LEU A 32 -11.06 -1.72 3.67
N LEU A 33 -10.39 -2.69 3.07
CA LEU A 33 -9.82 -2.59 1.73
C LEU A 33 -10.64 -3.47 0.77
N LYS A 34 -10.97 -2.91 -0.40
CA LYS A 34 -11.75 -3.59 -1.44
C LYS A 34 -11.13 -3.39 -2.82
N GLU A 35 -10.79 -4.48 -3.48
CA GLU A 35 -10.24 -4.45 -4.84
C GLU A 35 -10.94 -5.44 -5.76
N LYS A 36 -11.18 -5.03 -6.99
CA LYS A 36 -11.74 -5.86 -8.05
C LYS A 36 -10.60 -6.41 -8.89
N VAL A 37 -10.23 -7.66 -8.65
CA VAL A 37 -9.10 -8.31 -9.33
C VAL A 37 -9.62 -9.30 -10.37
N PHE A 38 -9.03 -9.28 -11.56
CA PHE A 38 -9.32 -10.28 -12.59
C PHE A 38 -8.61 -11.60 -12.28
N GLY A 39 -9.36 -12.70 -12.32
CA GLY A 39 -8.81 -14.05 -12.19
C GLY A 39 -8.17 -14.55 -13.48
N GLN A 40 -7.42 -15.65 -13.42
CA GLN A 40 -6.72 -16.21 -14.59
C GLN A 40 -7.64 -16.54 -15.78
N SER A 41 -8.91 -16.88 -15.52
CA SER A 41 -9.90 -17.31 -16.51
C SER A 41 -11.05 -16.33 -16.73
N GLY A 42 -11.06 -15.19 -16.03
CA GLY A 42 -12.26 -14.38 -15.86
C GLY A 42 -12.37 -13.19 -16.83
N ASN A 43 -13.48 -13.14 -17.58
CA ASN A 43 -13.95 -11.91 -18.25
C ASN A 43 -14.61 -10.92 -17.26
N LYS A 44 -14.80 -11.33 -16.00
CA LYS A 44 -15.39 -10.52 -14.93
C LYS A 44 -14.45 -10.48 -13.72
N PRO A 45 -14.24 -9.30 -13.11
CA PRO A 45 -13.42 -9.21 -11.91
C PRO A 45 -14.15 -9.76 -10.69
N ILE A 46 -13.39 -10.32 -9.76
CA ILE A 46 -13.85 -10.76 -8.44
C ILE A 46 -13.49 -9.66 -7.44
N GLU A 47 -14.45 -9.24 -6.62
CA GLU A 47 -14.19 -8.28 -5.54
C GLU A 47 -13.64 -9.03 -4.32
N TYR A 48 -12.40 -8.71 -3.95
CA TYR A 48 -11.78 -9.17 -2.72
C TYR A 48 -11.90 -8.09 -1.66
N LYS A 49 -12.22 -8.53 -0.43
CA LYS A 49 -12.45 -7.67 0.73
C LYS A 49 -11.55 -8.13 1.86
N VAL A 50 -10.79 -7.21 2.45
CA VAL A 50 -9.97 -7.46 3.63
C VAL A 50 -10.31 -6.43 4.70
N SER A 51 -10.74 -6.93 5.86
CA SER A 51 -10.91 -6.16 7.08
C SER A 51 -9.68 -6.33 7.97
N LEU A 52 -9.08 -5.24 8.43
CA LEU A 52 -7.97 -5.25 9.38
C LEU A 52 -8.33 -4.39 10.58
N GLN A 53 -8.22 -4.93 11.79
CA GLN A 53 -8.41 -4.15 13.01
C GLN A 53 -7.27 -3.15 13.17
N THR A 54 -7.57 -1.94 13.62
CA THR A 54 -6.57 -0.88 13.73
C THR A 54 -6.57 -0.22 15.09
N THR A 55 -5.40 0.25 15.48
CA THR A 55 -5.21 1.14 16.63
C THR A 55 -4.49 2.39 16.16
N GLY A 56 -4.83 3.52 16.77
CA GLY A 56 -4.32 4.82 16.33
C GLY A 56 -5.05 5.33 15.10
N GLU A 57 -4.51 6.36 14.47
CA GLU A 57 -5.15 6.98 13.31
C GLU A 57 -4.68 6.33 12.00
N VAL A 58 -5.57 6.31 11.01
CA VAL A 58 -5.31 5.75 9.70
C VAL A 58 -5.68 6.71 8.58
N LEU A 59 -4.90 6.69 7.52
CA LEU A 59 -5.18 7.35 6.25
C LEU A 59 -4.93 6.30 5.14
N VAL A 60 -5.99 5.95 4.41
CA VAL A 60 -5.93 4.94 3.35
C VAL A 60 -5.95 5.66 2.00
N ILE A 61 -4.97 5.32 1.17
CA ILE A 61 -4.78 5.85 -0.18
C ILE A 61 -4.90 4.71 -1.16
N LYS A 62 -5.78 4.85 -2.16
CA LYS A 62 -5.92 3.92 -3.29
C LYS A 62 -5.25 4.52 -4.53
N LEU A 63 -4.03 4.05 -4.85
CA LEU A 63 -3.21 4.64 -5.91
C LEU A 63 -3.68 4.23 -7.32
N ASP A 64 -4.19 3.02 -7.49
CA ASP A 64 -4.74 2.54 -8.77
C ASP A 64 -6.23 2.90 -8.95
N THR A 65 -6.62 4.09 -8.48
CA THR A 65 -7.98 4.58 -8.68
C THR A 65 -8.22 4.85 -10.17
N LYS A 66 -9.20 4.16 -10.75
CA LYS A 66 -9.67 4.40 -12.12
C LYS A 66 -10.77 5.44 -12.12
N LYS A 67 -10.65 6.45 -12.99
CA LYS A 67 -11.69 7.45 -13.23
C LYS A 67 -12.31 7.18 -14.59
N ASN A 68 -13.63 6.99 -14.62
CA ASN A 68 -14.39 6.65 -15.84
C ASN A 68 -13.82 5.42 -16.58
N GLY A 69 -13.29 4.44 -15.83
CA GLY A 69 -12.70 3.21 -16.38
C GLY A 69 -11.23 3.31 -16.79
N SER A 70 -10.63 4.50 -16.78
CA SER A 70 -9.22 4.71 -17.13
C SER A 70 -8.37 5.02 -15.92
N THR A 71 -7.16 4.48 -15.90
CA THR A 71 -6.13 4.85 -14.92
C THR A 71 -5.64 6.27 -15.22
N VAL A 72 -5.61 7.12 -14.18
CA VAL A 72 -5.15 8.51 -14.30
C VAL A 72 -3.65 8.58 -13.98
N PRO A 73 -2.88 9.47 -14.64
CA PRO A 73 -1.48 9.66 -14.29
C PRO A 73 -1.26 10.05 -12.83
N LEU A 74 -0.29 9.42 -12.16
CA LEU A 74 0.08 9.82 -10.79
C LEU A 74 0.74 11.20 -10.79
N PHE A 75 1.60 11.45 -11.79
CA PHE A 75 2.32 12.69 -11.98
C PHE A 75 1.93 13.29 -13.32
N HIS A 76 0.92 14.17 -13.33
CA HIS A 76 0.38 14.79 -14.55
C HIS A 76 1.40 15.57 -15.40
N PHE A 77 2.57 15.88 -14.85
CA PHE A 77 3.67 16.56 -15.55
C PHE A 77 4.73 15.59 -16.12
N LEU A 78 4.57 14.28 -15.90
CA LEU A 78 5.42 13.21 -16.45
C LEU A 78 4.61 12.36 -17.45
N ASP A 79 5.31 11.76 -18.40
CA ASP A 79 4.72 10.73 -19.27
C ASP A 79 4.58 9.41 -18.50
N ASP A 80 3.42 8.76 -18.60
CA ASP A 80 3.10 7.56 -17.82
C ASP A 80 3.34 6.24 -18.56
N ASN A 81 3.71 6.28 -19.85
CA ASN A 81 3.71 5.09 -20.68
C ASN A 81 4.90 4.14 -20.39
N ALA A 82 4.61 3.03 -19.70
CA ALA A 82 5.58 1.98 -19.32
C ALA A 82 6.81 2.48 -18.53
N LYS A 83 6.65 3.56 -17.75
CA LYS A 83 7.72 4.14 -16.93
C LYS A 83 7.64 3.64 -15.48
N PRO A 84 8.76 3.65 -14.73
CA PRO A 84 8.75 3.17 -13.34
C PRO A 84 7.73 3.89 -12.44
N TRP A 85 7.53 5.19 -12.62
CA TRP A 85 6.62 6.01 -11.79
C TRP A 85 5.13 5.84 -12.13
N SER A 86 4.78 5.16 -13.23
CA SER A 86 3.37 4.86 -13.54
C SER A 86 2.89 3.54 -12.94
N LYS A 87 3.83 2.70 -12.50
CA LYS A 87 3.57 1.53 -11.65
C LYS A 87 3.20 1.98 -10.24
N ARG A 88 2.33 1.22 -9.61
CA ARG A 88 1.79 1.48 -8.28
C ARG A 88 1.14 0.21 -7.75
N CYS A 89 1.05 0.13 -6.44
CA CYS A 89 0.25 -0.88 -5.76
C CYS A 89 -1.19 -0.38 -5.58
N ASP A 90 -2.09 -1.29 -5.21
CA ASP A 90 -3.49 -0.93 -4.99
C ASP A 90 -3.65 0.07 -3.84
N PHE A 91 -3.09 -0.26 -2.66
CA PHE A 91 -3.29 0.53 -1.44
C PHE A 91 -1.99 0.94 -0.75
N ILE A 92 -1.99 2.15 -0.22
CA ILE A 92 -1.05 2.62 0.79
C ILE A 92 -1.85 3.00 2.05
N VAL A 93 -1.56 2.34 3.16
CA VAL A 93 -2.17 2.66 4.46
C VAL A 93 -1.12 3.35 5.32
N PHE A 94 -1.33 4.62 5.64
CA PHE A 94 -0.58 5.31 6.68
C PHE A 94 -1.28 5.05 8.03
N ASN A 95 -0.55 4.55 9.01
CA ASN A 95 -1.05 4.32 10.37
C ASN A 95 -0.14 4.99 11.40
N LEU A 96 -0.67 6.03 12.04
CA LEU A 96 -0.02 6.67 13.18
C LEU A 96 -0.38 5.91 14.46
N ARG A 97 0.59 5.22 15.04
CA ARG A 97 0.42 4.51 16.32
C ARG A 97 1.65 4.65 17.20
N LYS A 98 1.46 4.76 18.52
CA LYS A 98 2.56 4.88 19.50
C LYS A 98 3.63 5.90 19.08
N THR A 99 3.19 7.06 18.57
CA THR A 99 4.05 8.16 18.06
C THR A 99 4.98 7.81 16.88
N LYS A 100 4.70 6.71 16.17
CA LYS A 100 5.42 6.30 14.97
C LYS A 100 4.46 6.23 13.79
N LEU A 101 4.95 6.61 12.61
CA LEU A 101 4.21 6.49 11.37
C LEU A 101 4.63 5.21 10.65
N HIS A 102 3.71 4.26 10.60
CA HIS A 102 3.86 3.02 9.85
C HIS A 102 3.14 3.15 8.51
N VAL A 103 3.73 2.63 7.44
CA VAL A 103 3.16 2.65 6.09
C VAL A 103 3.11 1.23 5.56
N TYR A 104 1.95 0.82 5.06
CA TYR A 104 1.71 -0.50 4.48
C TYR A 104 1.41 -0.32 3.00
N CYS A 105 2.28 -0.80 2.14
CA CYS A 105 2.01 -0.90 0.71
C CYS A 105 1.42 -2.29 0.45
N LEU A 106 0.17 -2.36 -0.01
CA LEU A 106 -0.54 -3.61 -0.24
C LEU A 106 -0.92 -3.74 -1.71
N GLU A 107 -0.56 -4.88 -2.30
CA GLU A 107 -0.96 -5.30 -3.64
C GLU A 107 -1.93 -6.48 -3.55
N PHE A 108 -3.06 -6.40 -4.24
CA PHE A 108 -4.11 -7.40 -4.29
C PHE A 108 -3.99 -8.19 -5.59
N LYS A 109 -3.87 -9.50 -5.48
CA LYS A 109 -3.87 -10.42 -6.63
C LYS A 109 -4.91 -11.52 -6.48
N SER A 110 -5.26 -12.16 -7.58
CA SER A 110 -6.24 -13.24 -7.64
C SER A 110 -5.54 -14.59 -7.42
N GLU A 111 -5.64 -15.51 -8.39
CA GLU A 111 -5.02 -16.84 -8.35
C GLU A 111 -3.63 -16.88 -9.01
N SER A 112 -3.02 -15.72 -9.29
CA SER A 112 -1.64 -15.64 -9.79
C SER A 112 -0.88 -14.52 -9.07
N ILE A 113 0.44 -14.65 -8.95
CA ILE A 113 1.32 -13.58 -8.49
C ILE A 113 2.24 -13.19 -9.67
N PRO A 114 1.87 -12.17 -10.45
CA PRO A 114 2.65 -11.70 -11.59
C PRO A 114 4.08 -11.26 -11.23
N HIS A 115 4.95 -11.28 -12.24
CA HIS A 115 6.38 -10.95 -12.08
C HIS A 115 6.66 -9.48 -11.80
N ASP A 116 5.71 -8.59 -12.06
CA ASP A 116 5.81 -7.14 -11.91
C ASP A 116 5.33 -6.64 -10.53
N VAL A 117 4.82 -7.52 -9.65
CA VAL A 117 4.47 -7.18 -8.26
C VAL A 117 5.62 -6.48 -7.51
N PRO A 118 6.88 -6.95 -7.60
CA PRO A 118 8.00 -6.23 -6.99
C PRO A 118 8.16 -4.80 -7.50
N ASP A 119 7.98 -4.57 -8.80
CA ASP A 119 8.08 -3.25 -9.39
C ASP A 119 6.92 -2.34 -8.95
N GLN A 120 5.70 -2.86 -8.86
CA GLN A 120 4.52 -2.12 -8.36
C GLN A 120 4.73 -1.65 -6.91
N LEU A 121 5.17 -2.55 -6.04
CA LEU A 121 5.39 -2.23 -4.62
C LEU A 121 6.61 -1.32 -4.44
N LYS A 122 7.69 -1.53 -5.20
CA LYS A 122 8.85 -0.62 -5.19
C LYS A 122 8.45 0.79 -5.65
N ALA A 123 7.73 0.91 -6.75
CA ALA A 123 7.28 2.21 -7.27
C ALA A 123 6.38 2.94 -6.26
N SER A 124 5.59 2.20 -5.49
CA SER A 124 4.75 2.76 -4.43
C SER A 124 5.57 3.31 -3.27
N VAL A 125 6.63 2.62 -2.87
CA VAL A 125 7.57 3.19 -1.88
C VAL A 125 8.24 4.45 -2.44
N ASP A 126 8.66 4.43 -3.71
CA ASP A 126 9.26 5.61 -4.35
C ASP A 126 8.25 6.76 -4.46
N TRP A 127 6.96 6.48 -4.63
CA TRP A 127 5.89 7.48 -4.53
C TRP A 127 5.80 8.08 -3.13
N VAL A 128 5.89 7.28 -2.06
CA VAL A 128 5.93 7.78 -0.68
C VAL A 128 7.18 8.64 -0.44
N ARG A 129 8.34 8.26 -1.00
CA ARG A 129 9.56 9.09 -0.97
C ARG A 129 9.36 10.42 -1.67
N ALA A 130 8.79 10.41 -2.88
CA ALA A 130 8.55 11.62 -3.66
C ALA A 130 7.58 12.56 -2.94
N LEU A 131 6.50 12.02 -2.36
CA LEU A 131 5.58 12.77 -1.51
C LEU A 131 6.31 13.39 -0.32
N HIS A 132 7.06 12.58 0.44
CA HIS A 132 7.78 13.06 1.62
C HIS A 132 8.77 14.17 1.27
N ALA A 133 9.58 13.98 0.23
CA ALA A 133 10.54 14.96 -0.25
C ALA A 133 9.86 16.24 -0.75
N THR A 134 8.71 16.13 -1.43
CA THR A 134 7.92 17.29 -1.86
C THR A 134 7.42 18.07 -0.64
N LEU A 135 6.85 17.39 0.36
CA LEU A 135 6.38 18.05 1.57
C LEU A 135 7.51 18.73 2.33
N ASP A 136 8.67 18.08 2.45
CA ASP A 136 9.84 18.69 3.10
C ASP A 136 10.33 19.92 2.33
N ALA A 137 10.43 19.84 0.99
CA ALA A 137 10.88 20.96 0.15
C ALA A 137 9.99 22.22 0.30
N TYR A 138 8.67 22.05 0.39
CA TYR A 138 7.74 23.19 0.43
C TYR A 138 7.35 23.65 1.85
N THR A 139 7.58 22.82 2.86
CA THR A 139 7.11 23.13 4.24
C THR A 139 8.21 23.03 5.29
N ALA A 140 9.40 22.53 4.93
CA ALA A 140 10.49 22.17 5.84
C ALA A 140 10.05 21.20 6.95
N LYS A 141 8.97 20.44 6.73
CA LYS A 141 8.44 19.44 7.67
C LYS A 141 8.78 18.05 7.16
N HIS A 142 9.44 17.28 8.00
CA HIS A 142 9.72 15.87 7.77
C HIS A 142 9.48 15.06 9.04
N SER A 143 9.28 13.77 8.86
CA SER A 143 9.23 12.77 9.93
C SER A 143 9.70 11.42 9.40
N LYS A 144 10.18 10.58 10.30
CA LYS A 144 10.57 9.21 9.96
C LYS A 144 9.31 8.36 9.69
N MET A 145 9.36 7.53 8.65
CA MET A 145 8.33 6.54 8.34
C MET A 145 8.94 5.14 8.22
N ASP A 146 8.25 4.15 8.80
CA ASP A 146 8.58 2.73 8.67
C ASP A 146 7.62 2.07 7.68
N ILE A 147 8.14 1.60 6.55
CA ILE A 147 7.37 1.11 5.41
C ILE A 147 7.55 -0.40 5.28
N THR A 148 6.44 -1.10 5.02
CA THR A 148 6.42 -2.55 4.78
C THR A 148 5.58 -2.86 3.55
N LYS A 149 5.97 -3.90 2.81
CA LYS A 149 5.37 -4.28 1.53
C LYS A 149 4.67 -5.64 1.66
N TYR A 150 3.46 -5.74 1.12
CA TYR A 150 2.65 -6.94 1.18
C TYR A 150 2.00 -7.22 -0.17
N VAL A 151 1.95 -8.51 -0.52
CA VAL A 151 1.05 -9.00 -1.56
C VAL A 151 0.01 -9.92 -0.91
N LEU A 152 -1.25 -9.61 -1.15
CA LEU A 152 -2.40 -10.39 -0.70
C LEU A 152 -2.98 -11.13 -1.89
N SER A 153 -3.25 -12.43 -1.75
CA SER A 153 -3.83 -13.19 -2.87
C SER A 153 -4.82 -14.26 -2.44
N ASN A 154 -5.56 -14.78 -3.42
CA ASN A 154 -6.41 -15.97 -3.25
C ASN A 154 -5.76 -17.21 -3.90
N HIS A 155 -4.41 -17.25 -3.95
CA HIS A 155 -3.70 -18.30 -4.66
C HIS A 155 -3.89 -19.67 -3.96
N PRO A 156 -4.39 -20.71 -4.65
CA PRO A 156 -4.69 -22.01 -4.04
C PRO A 156 -3.44 -22.75 -3.54
N ASP A 157 -2.28 -22.49 -4.14
CA ASP A 157 -0.96 -22.94 -3.67
C ASP A 157 0.13 -21.92 -4.01
N PRO A 158 0.41 -20.92 -3.14
CA PRO A 158 1.39 -19.88 -3.45
C PRO A 158 2.83 -20.38 -3.35
N SER A 159 3.09 -21.61 -2.89
CA SER A 159 4.43 -22.11 -2.59
C SER A 159 5.47 -21.92 -3.72
N PRO A 160 5.12 -22.00 -5.03
CA PRO A 160 6.10 -21.76 -6.10
C PRO A 160 6.60 -20.31 -6.20
N TYR A 161 5.91 -19.36 -5.55
CA TYR A 161 6.27 -17.94 -5.55
C TYR A 161 7.00 -17.51 -4.28
N LEU A 162 7.02 -18.37 -3.26
CA LEU A 162 7.50 -18.02 -1.92
C LEU A 162 8.88 -18.58 -1.64
N ASP A 163 9.53 -18.02 -0.64
CA ASP A 163 10.76 -18.54 -0.05
C ASP A 163 10.54 -19.91 0.65
N ALA A 164 11.63 -20.50 1.15
CA ALA A 164 11.61 -21.81 1.77
C ALA A 164 10.69 -21.87 3.01
N GLU A 165 10.54 -20.76 3.72
CA GLU A 165 9.67 -20.60 4.88
C GLU A 165 8.20 -20.34 4.50
N GLY A 166 7.90 -20.18 3.21
CA GLY A 166 6.56 -19.90 2.71
C GLY A 166 6.03 -18.54 3.16
N LYS A 167 6.90 -17.56 3.42
CA LYS A 167 6.55 -16.25 3.96
C LYS A 167 6.69 -15.09 2.99
N TYR A 168 7.84 -15.00 2.32
CA TYR A 168 8.18 -13.87 1.46
C TYR A 168 8.20 -14.29 0.00
N LEU A 169 8.08 -13.35 -0.93
CA LEU A 169 8.25 -13.67 -2.35
C LEU A 169 9.70 -14.09 -2.62
N GLN A 170 9.92 -15.23 -3.27
CA GLN A 170 11.27 -15.71 -3.63
C GLN A 170 12.06 -14.69 -4.48
N ARG A 171 11.34 -13.87 -5.26
CA ARG A 171 11.94 -12.88 -6.17
C ARG A 171 12.29 -11.56 -5.48
N ASP A 172 11.66 -11.28 -4.33
CA ASP A 172 11.94 -10.11 -3.50
C ASP A 172 11.55 -10.42 -2.06
N HIS A 173 12.55 -10.77 -1.24
CA HIS A 173 12.36 -11.18 0.15
C HIS A 173 11.89 -10.04 1.06
N THR A 174 11.78 -8.80 0.56
CA THR A 174 11.22 -7.68 1.32
C THR A 174 9.70 -7.60 1.24
N ILE A 175 9.07 -8.40 0.37
CA ILE A 175 7.62 -8.44 0.16
C ILE A 175 7.04 -9.68 0.85
N ARG A 176 6.21 -9.45 1.87
CA ARG A 176 5.53 -10.53 2.59
C ARG A 176 4.25 -10.94 1.86
N HIS A 177 4.03 -12.23 1.69
CA HIS A 177 2.78 -12.77 1.16
C HIS A 177 1.81 -13.13 2.30
N TYR A 178 0.52 -12.89 2.06
CA TYR A 178 -0.58 -13.47 2.84
C TYR A 178 -1.71 -13.90 1.91
N ARG A 179 -2.51 -14.89 2.34
CA ARG A 179 -3.82 -15.10 1.72
C ARG A 179 -4.85 -14.15 2.33
N TYR A 180 -5.85 -13.76 1.54
CA TYR A 180 -6.95 -12.93 2.06
C TYR A 180 -7.62 -13.53 3.30
N ALA A 181 -7.83 -14.84 3.31
CA ALA A 181 -8.44 -15.56 4.42
C ALA A 181 -7.61 -15.50 5.71
N ASP A 182 -6.28 -15.40 5.60
CA ASP A 182 -5.36 -15.45 6.74
C ASP A 182 -5.29 -14.11 7.47
N VAL A 183 -5.54 -13.00 6.77
CA VAL A 183 -5.42 -11.64 7.32
C VAL A 183 -6.75 -11.00 7.66
N ASN A 184 -7.87 -11.53 7.16
CA ASN A 184 -9.17 -10.92 7.41
C ASN A 184 -9.55 -11.01 8.90
N GLY A 185 -9.74 -9.86 9.53
CA GLY A 185 -9.98 -9.71 10.96
C GLY A 185 -8.73 -9.56 11.82
N MET A 186 -7.53 -9.72 11.24
CA MET A 186 -6.25 -9.53 11.94
C MET A 186 -6.02 -8.05 12.27
N ALA A 187 -5.25 -7.76 13.32
CA ALA A 187 -4.81 -6.40 13.52
C ALA A 187 -3.78 -5.99 12.46
N LEU A 188 -3.90 -4.78 11.90
CA LEU A 188 -2.93 -4.22 10.96
C LEU A 188 -1.51 -4.20 11.54
N ALA A 189 -1.39 -4.07 12.86
CA ALA A 189 -0.11 -4.12 13.58
C ALA A 189 0.53 -5.51 13.67
N GLU A 190 -0.23 -6.56 13.43
CA GLU A 190 0.20 -7.96 13.50
C GLU A 190 0.61 -8.51 12.13
N LEU A 191 0.46 -7.73 11.05
CA LEU A 191 1.07 -8.07 9.77
C LEU A 191 2.59 -8.12 9.94
N GLU A 192 3.13 -9.33 10.05
CA GLU A 192 4.56 -9.56 10.20
C GLU A 192 5.29 -9.22 8.91
N ASN A 193 6.22 -8.27 8.97
CA ASN A 193 7.27 -8.12 7.96
C ASN A 193 8.53 -7.55 8.63
N THR A 194 9.57 -8.37 8.74
CA THR A 194 10.87 -7.98 9.30
C THR A 194 11.69 -7.08 8.39
N ASN A 195 11.36 -7.01 7.10
CA ASN A 195 12.07 -6.21 6.10
C ASN A 195 11.44 -4.81 6.02
N ILE A 196 11.76 -3.99 7.01
CA ILE A 196 11.22 -2.64 7.16
C ILE A 196 12.12 -1.64 6.43
N GLU A 197 11.54 -0.88 5.52
CA GLU A 197 12.19 0.22 4.82
C GLU A 197 11.93 1.54 5.54
N THR A 198 12.98 2.29 5.89
CA THR A 198 12.83 3.57 6.58
C THR A 198 13.04 4.74 5.62
N ILE A 199 12.07 5.67 5.58
CA ILE A 199 12.24 7.01 5.00
C ILE A 199 12.53 8.00 6.13
N ARG A 200 13.48 8.91 5.92
CA ARG A 200 13.89 9.95 6.88
C ARG A 200 13.71 11.33 6.28
#